data_AF-A0A2V9HM23-F1
#
_entry.id   AF-A0A2V9HM23-F1
#
_cell.length_a   1.000
_cell.length_b   1.000
_cell.length_c   1.000
_cell.angle_alpha   90.00
_cell.angle_beta   90.00
_cell.angle_gamma   90.00
#
_symmetry.space_group_name_H-M   'P 1'
#
loop_
_entity.id
_entity.type
_entity.pdbx_description
1 polymer ?
#
loop_
_entity_poly.entity_id
_entity_poly.type
_entity_poly.pdbx_seq_one_letter_code
_entity_poly.pdbx_strand_id
1 'polypeptide(L)'
;LGRAIPYGIYDIADNKGWVSVGTDHDTASFAVHAIHRWWLAMGKKRYPKASRLRITADGGGSNGHRLRLWKIELQRLAKELRIPITVCHLPPGTSKWNKIEHRLFSFITLNWCGKPLRSFKTMVQLIAATTTTTGLTVRAELDENKYPKGLKISDAKLVAIKLVRHAFHGDWNYTISPQ
;
A
#
# COMPACT_ATOMS: atom_id res chain seq x y z
N LEU A 1 21.89 10.71 -6.27
CA LEU A 1 20.48 10.36 -6.51
C LEU A 1 19.69 10.67 -5.25
N GLY A 2 18.45 11.14 -5.35
CA GLY A 2 17.54 11.13 -4.19
C GLY A 2 17.26 9.70 -3.73
N ARG A 3 16.78 9.53 -2.50
CA ARG A 3 16.37 8.22 -1.97
C ARG A 3 15.11 7.75 -2.68
N ALA A 4 15.10 6.52 -3.20
CA ALA A 4 13.90 5.87 -3.71
C ALA A 4 13.19 5.10 -2.60
N ILE A 5 11.86 5.13 -2.59
CA ILE A 5 11.02 4.44 -1.61
C ILE A 5 9.99 3.59 -2.36
N PRO A 6 10.23 2.28 -2.54
CA PRO A 6 9.24 1.40 -3.14
C PRO A 6 8.12 1.09 -2.14
N TYR A 7 6.86 1.30 -2.54
CA TYR A 7 5.68 0.84 -1.80
C TYR A 7 4.90 -0.16 -2.66
N GLY A 8 4.78 -1.38 -2.16
CA GLY A 8 4.24 -2.51 -2.92
C GLY A 8 2.80 -2.86 -2.54
N ILE A 9 2.02 -3.27 -3.54
CA ILE A 9 0.70 -3.89 -3.37
C ILE A 9 0.72 -5.19 -4.14
N TYR A 10 0.36 -6.27 -3.46
CA TYR A 10 0.24 -7.59 -4.07
C TYR A 10 -1.21 -8.03 -4.09
N ASP A 11 -1.75 -8.15 -5.30
CA ASP A 11 -3.07 -8.71 -5.55
C ASP A 11 -2.98 -10.24 -5.49
N ILE A 12 -3.41 -10.79 -4.36
CA ILE A 12 -3.38 -12.24 -4.10
C ILE A 12 -4.31 -13.00 -5.04
N ALA A 13 -5.39 -12.39 -5.51
CA ALA A 13 -6.38 -13.09 -6.34
C ALA A 13 -5.92 -13.25 -7.80
N ASP A 14 -5.22 -12.25 -8.36
CA ASP A 14 -4.75 -12.27 -9.75
C ASP A 14 -3.24 -12.54 -9.89
N ASN A 15 -2.53 -12.72 -8.78
CA ASN A 15 -1.07 -12.84 -8.74
C ASN A 15 -0.37 -11.67 -9.46
N LYS A 16 -0.77 -10.42 -9.15
CA LYS A 16 -0.21 -9.20 -9.76
C LYS A 16 0.39 -8.26 -8.72
N GLY A 17 1.54 -7.68 -9.08
CA GLY A 17 2.20 -6.68 -8.28
C GLY A 17 1.97 -5.26 -8.81
N TRP A 18 1.84 -4.31 -7.90
CA TRP A 18 2.02 -2.89 -8.16
C TRP A 18 3.10 -2.36 -7.24
N VAL A 19 3.97 -1.47 -7.75
CA VAL A 19 4.94 -0.74 -6.94
C VAL A 19 4.96 0.73 -7.31
N SER A 20 4.67 1.58 -6.33
CA SER A 20 4.95 3.01 -6.42
C SER A 20 6.39 3.28 -5.96
N VAL A 21 7.22 3.87 -6.81
CA VAL A 21 8.58 4.28 -6.48
C VAL A 21 8.55 5.75 -6.09
N GLY A 22 8.47 6.03 -4.79
CA GLY A 22 8.45 7.39 -4.26
C GLY A 22 9.83 8.05 -4.25
N THR A 23 9.86 9.37 -4.44
CA THR A 23 11.08 10.19 -4.39
C THR A 23 11.17 11.14 -3.19
N ASP A 24 10.14 11.14 -2.32
CA ASP A 24 10.05 11.98 -1.14
C ASP A 24 10.09 11.13 0.16
N HIS A 25 9.06 11.16 1.01
CA HIS A 25 9.04 10.46 2.29
C HIS A 25 8.04 9.31 2.36
N ASP A 26 8.40 8.25 3.08
CA ASP A 26 7.50 7.15 3.43
C ASP A 26 6.51 7.60 4.52
N THR A 27 5.36 8.12 4.10
CA THR A 27 4.28 8.59 4.98
C THR A 27 3.00 7.82 4.71
N ALA A 28 2.04 7.88 5.63
CA ALA A 28 0.70 7.36 5.40
C ALA A 28 0.04 7.92 4.13
N SER A 29 0.25 9.19 3.82
CA SER A 29 -0.27 9.80 2.58
C SER A 29 0.36 9.15 1.34
N PHE A 30 1.66 8.82 1.37
CA PHE A 30 2.31 8.06 0.30
C PHE A 30 1.76 6.64 0.17
N ALA A 31 1.63 5.92 1.28
CA ALA A 31 1.08 4.55 1.30
C ALA A 31 -0.35 4.49 0.74
N VAL A 32 -1.23 5.40 1.19
CA VAL A 32 -2.61 5.47 0.68
C VAL A 32 -2.66 5.93 -0.77
N HIS A 33 -1.79 6.84 -1.19
CA HIS A 33 -1.70 7.25 -2.60
C HIS A 33 -1.25 6.09 -3.49
N ALA A 34 -0.32 5.23 -3.04
CA ALA A 34 0.05 4.02 -3.76
C ALA A 34 -1.16 3.07 -3.93
N ILE A 35 -1.99 2.91 -2.89
CA ILE A 35 -3.25 2.13 -2.98
C ILE A 35 -4.22 2.75 -3.97
N HIS A 36 -4.36 4.08 -3.94
CA HIS A 36 -5.21 4.80 -4.87
C HIS A 36 -4.77 4.58 -6.33
N ARG A 37 -3.48 4.76 -6.62
CA ARG A 37 -2.92 4.56 -7.96
C ARG A 37 -3.09 3.14 -8.44
N TRP A 38 -2.83 2.14 -7.60
CA TRP A 38 -3.09 0.74 -7.94
C TRP A 38 -4.57 0.51 -8.27
N TRP A 39 -5.49 1.07 -7.49
CA TRP A 39 -6.92 0.94 -7.74
C TRP A 39 -7.30 1.52 -9.11
N LEU A 40 -6.87 2.74 -9.41
CA LEU A 40 -7.16 3.39 -10.69
C LEU A 40 -6.52 2.66 -11.88
N ALA A 41 -5.26 2.28 -11.75
CA ALA A 41 -4.48 1.70 -12.85
C ALA A 41 -4.80 0.23 -13.12
N MET A 42 -5.24 -0.51 -12.10
CA MET A 42 -5.39 -1.97 -12.16
C MET A 42 -6.69 -2.44 -11.51
N GLY A 43 -6.93 -2.08 -10.25
CA GLY A 43 -8.01 -2.64 -9.43
C GLY A 43 -9.43 -2.42 -9.98
N LYS A 44 -9.76 -1.20 -10.39
CA LYS A 44 -11.09 -0.80 -10.85
C LYS A 44 -11.55 -1.57 -12.09
N LYS A 45 -10.66 -1.73 -13.08
CA LYS A 45 -10.95 -2.49 -14.30
C LYS A 45 -11.08 -3.98 -14.03
N ARG A 46 -10.25 -4.51 -13.13
CA ARG A 46 -10.23 -5.94 -12.77
C ARG A 46 -11.42 -6.35 -11.91
N TYR A 47 -11.86 -5.48 -11.02
CA TYR A 47 -12.94 -5.74 -10.07
C TYR A 47 -14.07 -4.71 -10.20
N PRO A 48 -14.78 -4.66 -11.33
CA PRO A 48 -15.77 -3.61 -11.61
C PRO A 48 -16.99 -3.65 -10.67
N LYS A 49 -17.25 -4.79 -10.03
CA LYS A 49 -18.35 -5.00 -9.07
C LYS A 49 -17.88 -4.97 -7.61
N ALA A 50 -16.64 -4.57 -7.33
CA ALA A 50 -16.14 -4.54 -5.96
C ALA A 50 -16.93 -3.53 -5.12
N SER A 51 -17.50 -4.01 -4.02
CA SER A 51 -18.22 -3.21 -3.03
C SER A 51 -17.44 -3.03 -1.73
N ARG A 52 -16.23 -3.59 -1.62
CA ARG A 52 -15.37 -3.53 -0.44
C ARG A 52 -13.92 -3.79 -0.83
N LEU A 53 -12.99 -3.13 -0.14
CA LEU A 53 -11.55 -3.35 -0.27
C LEU A 53 -11.00 -3.92 1.04
N ARG A 54 -10.29 -5.04 0.98
CA ARG A 54 -9.59 -5.62 2.14
C ARG A 54 -8.09 -5.46 1.95
N ILE A 55 -7.45 -4.82 2.93
CA ILE A 55 -6.02 -4.61 2.99
C ILE A 55 -5.46 -5.47 4.11
N THR A 56 -4.54 -6.38 3.78
CA THR A 56 -3.72 -7.08 4.76
C THR A 56 -2.36 -6.40 4.81
N ALA A 57 -2.05 -5.80 5.95
CA ALA A 57 -0.86 -4.96 6.10
C ALA A 57 -0.03 -5.39 7.32
N ASP A 58 1.27 -5.21 7.26
CA ASP A 58 2.07 -5.14 8.47
C ASP A 58 1.64 -3.92 9.31
N GLY A 59 1.93 -3.98 10.61
CA GLY A 59 1.46 -2.99 11.58
C GLY A 59 2.41 -1.80 11.81
N GLY A 60 3.47 -1.65 11.02
CA GLY A 60 4.57 -0.69 11.21
C GLY A 60 4.59 0.46 10.19
N GLY A 61 5.57 1.36 10.27
CA GLY A 61 5.85 2.35 9.23
C GLY A 61 4.66 3.26 8.84
N SER A 62 4.51 3.50 7.54
CA SER A 62 3.51 4.39 6.95
C SER A 62 2.07 3.86 6.99
N ASN A 63 1.87 2.56 7.12
CA ASN A 63 0.58 1.90 7.26
C ASN A 63 0.29 1.45 8.71
N GLY A 64 1.04 1.94 9.71
CA GLY A 64 0.93 1.44 11.08
C GLY A 64 -0.44 1.65 11.73
N HIS A 65 -0.92 0.65 12.47
CA HIS A 65 -2.27 0.65 13.08
C HIS A 65 -2.51 1.81 14.08
N ARG A 66 -1.43 2.32 14.71
CA ARG A 66 -1.47 3.47 15.64
C ARG A 66 -1.42 4.82 14.94
N LEU A 67 -1.03 4.86 13.67
CA LEU A 67 -0.78 6.10 12.95
C LEU A 67 -2.12 6.78 12.61
N ARG A 68 -2.33 7.98 13.17
CA ARG A 68 -3.55 8.76 12.93
C ARG A 68 -3.70 9.16 11.46
N LEU A 69 -2.59 9.56 10.83
CA LEU A 69 -2.58 9.97 9.42
C LEU A 69 -3.02 8.83 8.50
N TRP A 70 -2.64 7.58 8.79
CA TRP A 70 -3.07 6.40 8.04
C TRP A 70 -4.60 6.28 8.00
N LYS A 71 -5.27 6.41 9.16
CA LYS A 71 -6.74 6.35 9.24
C LYS A 71 -7.41 7.52 8.50
N ILE A 72 -6.84 8.72 8.59
CA ILE A 72 -7.37 9.91 7.91
C ILE A 72 -7.29 9.76 6.39
N GLU A 73 -6.14 9.32 5.86
CA GLU A 73 -5.96 9.15 4.43
C GLU A 73 -6.82 7.99 3.91
N LEU A 74 -6.95 6.89 4.66
CA LEU A 74 -7.89 5.82 4.32
C LEU A 74 -9.36 6.30 4.32
N GLN A 75 -9.74 7.18 5.24
CA GLN A 75 -11.08 7.78 5.23
C GLN A 75 -11.33 8.62 3.99
N ARG A 76 -10.33 9.40 3.54
CA ARG A 76 -10.42 10.15 2.28
C ARG A 76 -10.55 9.21 1.09
N LEU A 77 -9.71 8.18 1.04
CA LEU A 77 -9.75 7.18 -0.02
C LEU A 77 -11.10 6.45 -0.06
N ALA A 78 -11.62 6.01 1.09
CA ALA A 78 -12.92 5.34 1.17
C ALA A 78 -14.06 6.25 0.65
N LYS A 79 -14.01 7.56 0.95
CA LYS A 79 -14.96 8.56 0.42
C LYS A 79 -14.86 8.71 -1.09
N GLU A 80 -13.64 8.84 -1.60
CA GLU A 80 -13.39 9.00 -3.04
C GLU A 80 -13.82 7.77 -3.84
N LEU A 81 -13.44 6.58 -3.37
CA LEU A 81 -13.79 5.32 -4.02
C LEU A 81 -15.25 4.93 -3.79
N ARG A 82 -15.92 5.52 -2.79
CA ARG A 82 -17.24 5.10 -2.28
C ARG A 82 -17.30 3.62 -1.91
N ILE A 83 -16.17 3.08 -1.45
CA ILE A 83 -16.01 1.68 -1.09
C ILE A 83 -15.47 1.61 0.35
N PRO A 84 -16.11 0.84 1.25
CA PRO A 84 -15.57 0.60 2.58
C PRO A 84 -14.23 -0.13 2.51
N ILE A 85 -13.27 0.32 3.32
CA ILE A 85 -11.93 -0.24 3.40
C ILE A 85 -11.76 -0.96 4.73
N THR A 86 -11.51 -2.26 4.67
CA THR A 86 -11.19 -3.08 5.83
C THR A 86 -9.68 -3.29 5.89
N VAL A 87 -9.09 -2.97 7.04
CA VAL A 87 -7.67 -3.21 7.30
C VAL A 87 -7.53 -4.32 8.33
N CYS A 88 -6.79 -5.34 7.98
CA CYS A 88 -6.40 -6.43 8.88
C CYS A 88 -4.87 -6.39 9.03
N HIS A 89 -4.39 -6.08 10.23
CA HIS A 89 -2.96 -6.07 10.48
C HIS A 89 -2.46 -7.45 10.91
N LEU A 90 -1.27 -7.78 10.43
CA LEU A 90 -0.49 -8.90 10.95
C LEU A 90 0.02 -8.58 12.37
N PRO A 91 0.11 -9.56 13.28
CA PRO A 91 0.69 -9.37 14.59
C PRO A 91 2.12 -8.79 14.53
N PRO A 92 2.58 -8.03 15.53
CA PRO A 92 3.95 -7.56 15.59
C PRO A 92 4.98 -8.70 15.40
N GLY A 93 6.05 -8.44 14.65
CA GLY A 93 7.10 -9.44 14.38
C GLY A 93 6.75 -10.50 13.32
N THR A 94 5.58 -10.40 12.67
CA THR A 94 5.13 -11.41 11.69
C THR A 94 5.15 -10.92 10.24
N SER A 95 5.92 -9.88 9.89
CA SER A 95 6.01 -9.37 8.51
C SER A 95 6.41 -10.45 7.50
N LYS A 96 7.25 -11.40 7.90
CA LYS A 96 7.63 -12.58 7.09
C LYS A 96 6.45 -13.51 6.77
N TRP A 97 5.30 -13.39 7.41
CA TRP A 97 4.09 -14.14 7.04
C TRP A 97 3.22 -13.39 6.03
N ASN A 98 3.55 -12.13 5.72
CA ASN A 98 2.87 -11.41 4.66
C ASN A 98 3.28 -11.99 3.30
N LYS A 99 2.28 -12.42 2.50
CA LYS A 99 2.51 -13.04 1.19
C LYS A 99 3.31 -12.12 0.25
N ILE A 100 3.20 -10.80 0.39
CA ILE A 100 3.92 -9.84 -0.45
C ILE A 100 5.45 -10.01 -0.37
N GLU A 101 5.98 -10.35 0.80
CA GLU A 101 7.42 -10.57 1.00
C GLU A 101 7.93 -11.72 0.13
N HIS A 102 7.16 -12.81 0.06
CA HIS A 102 7.55 -14.04 -0.62
C HIS A 102 7.11 -14.12 -2.08
N ARG A 103 6.04 -13.41 -2.43
CA ARG A 103 5.41 -13.50 -3.75
C ARG A 103 5.70 -12.30 -4.64
N LEU A 104 6.10 -11.16 -4.07
CA LEU A 104 6.42 -9.96 -4.83
C LEU A 104 7.87 -9.53 -4.59
N PHE A 105 8.22 -9.16 -3.36
CA PHE A 105 9.51 -8.55 -3.09
C PHE A 105 10.70 -9.50 -3.27
N SER A 106 10.57 -10.77 -2.89
CA SER A 106 11.60 -11.79 -3.16
C SER A 106 12.01 -11.85 -4.64
N PHE A 107 11.02 -11.86 -5.55
CA PHE A 107 11.26 -11.94 -7.00
C PHE A 107 11.77 -10.62 -7.56
N ILE A 108 11.34 -9.48 -7.03
CA ILE A 108 11.92 -8.18 -7.37
C ILE A 108 13.42 -8.17 -6.99
N THR A 109 13.76 -8.62 -5.78
CA THR A 109 15.16 -8.71 -5.32
C THR A 109 15.99 -9.64 -6.20
N LEU A 110 15.45 -10.81 -6.58
CA LEU A 110 16.12 -11.73 -7.50
C LEU A 110 16.36 -11.08 -8.87
N ASN A 111 15.36 -10.39 -9.44
CA ASN A 111 15.50 -9.72 -10.72
C ASN A 111 16.51 -8.55 -10.71
N TRP A 112 16.71 -7.94 -9.54
CA TRP A 112 17.68 -6.87 -9.32
C TRP A 112 19.11 -7.37 -9.10
N CYS A 113 19.31 -8.67 -8.84
CA CYS A 113 20.60 -9.20 -8.43
C CYS A 113 21.72 -8.81 -9.40
N GLY A 114 22.78 -8.18 -8.88
CA GLY A 114 23.93 -7.72 -9.67
C GLY A 114 23.69 -6.48 -10.56
N LYS A 115 22.51 -5.86 -10.51
CA LYS A 115 22.18 -4.69 -11.35
C LYS A 115 22.30 -3.38 -10.56
N PRO A 116 23.14 -2.42 -11.00
CA PRO A 116 23.32 -1.17 -10.28
C PRO A 116 22.11 -0.23 -10.45
N LEU A 117 21.49 0.16 -9.34
CA LEU A 117 20.31 1.03 -9.31
C LEU A 117 20.68 2.52 -9.38
N ARG A 118 21.23 2.95 -10.52
CA ARG A 118 21.79 4.31 -10.68
C ARG A 118 20.78 5.40 -11.07
N SER A 119 19.54 5.05 -11.38
CA SER A 119 18.50 6.02 -11.70
C SER A 119 17.11 5.53 -11.28
N PHE A 120 16.18 6.45 -11.03
CA PHE A 120 14.78 6.11 -10.77
C PHE A 120 14.16 5.34 -11.94
N LYS A 121 14.48 5.74 -13.17
CA LYS A 121 14.08 5.04 -14.39
C LYS A 121 14.54 3.58 -14.37
N THR A 122 15.80 3.33 -14.03
CA THR A 122 16.37 1.98 -13.90
C THR A 122 15.62 1.18 -12.84
N MET A 123 15.36 1.76 -11.66
CA MET A 123 14.62 1.07 -10.59
C MET A 123 13.21 0.69 -11.03
N VAL A 124 12.47 1.63 -11.62
CA VAL A 124 11.11 1.39 -12.15
C VAL A 124 11.12 0.30 -13.21
N GLN A 125 12.01 0.39 -14.19
CA GLN A 125 12.14 -0.60 -15.26
C GLN A 125 12.47 -2.00 -14.73
N LEU A 126 13.40 -2.10 -13.76
CA LEU A 126 13.76 -3.38 -13.18
C LEU A 126 12.64 -3.97 -12.33
N ILE A 127 11.90 -3.16 -11.58
CA ILE A 127 10.71 -3.68 -10.87
C ILE A 127 9.68 -4.18 -11.88
N ALA A 128 9.35 -3.36 -12.88
CA ALA A 128 8.34 -3.70 -13.89
C ALA A 128 8.70 -4.94 -14.72
N ALA A 129 9.99 -5.21 -14.92
CA ALA A 129 10.48 -6.39 -15.61
C ALA A 129 10.35 -7.70 -14.80
N THR A 130 9.90 -7.63 -13.54
CA THR A 130 9.77 -8.80 -12.67
C THR A 130 8.59 -9.67 -13.14
N THR A 131 8.90 -10.90 -13.54
CA THR A 131 7.90 -11.93 -13.89
C THR A 131 8.29 -13.29 -13.31
N THR A 132 7.34 -14.20 -13.16
CA THR A 132 7.60 -15.59 -12.73
C THR A 132 6.93 -16.60 -13.65
N THR A 133 7.44 -17.84 -13.63
CA THR A 133 6.82 -18.98 -14.34
C THR A 133 5.40 -19.28 -13.85
N THR A 134 5.06 -18.88 -12.62
CA THR A 134 3.72 -18.97 -12.04
C THR A 134 2.81 -17.79 -12.38
N GLY A 135 3.22 -16.92 -13.31
CA GLY A 135 2.39 -15.86 -13.89
C GLY A 135 2.39 -14.52 -13.15
N LEU A 136 3.29 -14.31 -12.18
CA LEU A 136 3.48 -13.00 -11.55
C LEU A 136 3.88 -12.00 -12.64
N THR A 137 3.22 -10.84 -12.65
CA THR A 137 3.71 -9.67 -13.40
C THR A 137 3.59 -8.45 -12.52
N VAL A 138 4.55 -7.53 -12.62
CA VAL A 138 4.61 -6.34 -11.77
C VAL A 138 4.49 -5.08 -12.62
N ARG A 139 3.61 -4.17 -12.24
CA ARG A 139 3.60 -2.79 -12.75
C ARG A 139 4.33 -1.90 -11.76
N ALA A 140 5.22 -1.05 -12.24
CA ALA A 140 5.93 -0.10 -11.41
C ALA A 140 5.84 1.30 -12.02
N GLU A 141 5.64 2.30 -11.18
CA GLU A 141 5.57 3.69 -11.61
C GLU A 141 6.27 4.61 -10.62
N LEU A 142 6.87 5.68 -11.15
CA LEU A 142 7.46 6.73 -10.33
C LEU A 142 6.35 7.57 -9.68
N ASP A 143 6.57 7.97 -8.43
CA ASP A 143 5.73 8.89 -7.68
C ASP A 143 6.57 10.07 -7.20
N GLU A 144 6.39 11.21 -7.87
CA GLU A 144 7.15 12.45 -7.62
C GLU A 144 6.40 13.44 -6.74
N ASN A 145 5.24 13.03 -6.20
CA ASN A 145 4.47 13.87 -5.30
C ASN A 145 5.21 14.12 -3.99
N LYS A 146 4.79 15.16 -3.27
CA LYS A 146 5.36 15.55 -1.98
C LYS A 146 4.51 15.02 -0.83
N TYR A 147 5.20 14.45 0.15
CA TYR A 147 4.64 13.78 1.31
C TYR A 147 5.29 14.31 2.58
N PRO A 148 4.94 15.53 3.02
CA PRO A 148 5.59 16.17 4.16
C PRO A 148 5.41 15.36 5.45
N LYS A 149 6.49 15.27 6.24
CA LYS A 149 6.47 14.65 7.57
C LYS A 149 5.89 15.60 8.62
N GLY A 150 5.55 15.04 9.78
CA GLY A 150 5.19 15.83 10.96
C GLY A 150 3.79 16.45 10.91
N LEU A 151 2.92 16.00 10.00
CA LEU A 151 1.52 16.43 9.95
C LEU A 151 0.80 16.10 11.26
N LYS A 152 0.38 17.14 11.97
CA LYS A 152 -0.38 17.01 13.22
C LYS A 152 -1.86 16.76 12.90
N ILE A 153 -2.39 15.66 13.44
CA ILE A 153 -3.82 15.31 13.34
C ILE A 153 -4.49 15.59 14.68
N SER A 154 -5.43 16.54 14.67
CA SER A 154 -6.25 16.86 15.83
C SER A 154 -7.18 15.72 16.20
N ASP A 155 -7.57 15.65 17.48
CA ASP A 155 -8.51 14.64 17.97
C ASP A 155 -9.86 14.76 17.28
N ALA A 156 -10.34 15.97 17.01
CA ALA A 156 -11.59 16.22 16.28
C ALA A 156 -11.59 15.55 14.88
N LYS A 157 -10.47 15.62 14.15
CA LYS A 157 -10.33 14.94 12.84
C LYS A 157 -10.37 13.42 12.99
N LEU A 158 -9.79 12.89 14.07
CA LEU A 158 -9.75 11.45 14.32
C LEU A 158 -11.13 10.91 14.71
N VAL A 159 -11.88 11.63 15.56
CA VAL A 159 -13.25 11.28 15.98
C VAL A 159 -14.22 11.30 14.79
N ALA A 160 -13.99 12.17 13.81
CA ALA A 160 -14.83 12.25 12.61
C ALA A 160 -14.68 11.05 11.65
N ILE A 161 -13.72 10.15 11.87
CA ILE A 161 -13.54 8.96 11.04
C ILE A 161 -14.65 7.95 11.32
N LYS A 162 -15.24 7.41 10.26
CA LYS A 162 -16.27 6.37 10.27
C LYS A 162 -15.64 4.99 10.45
N LEU A 163 -14.90 4.83 11.54
CA LEU A 163 -14.13 3.63 11.85
C LEU A 163 -14.93 2.72 12.79
N VAL A 164 -15.17 1.49 12.36
CA VAL A 164 -15.74 0.41 13.16
C VAL A 164 -14.64 -0.60 13.46
N ARG A 165 -14.34 -0.79 14.75
CA ARG A 165 -13.36 -1.80 15.19
C ARG A 165 -13.97 -3.19 15.09
N HIS A 166 -13.13 -4.17 14.76
CA HIS A 166 -13.57 -5.57 14.71
C HIS A 166 -13.63 -6.17 16.11
N ALA A 167 -14.46 -7.20 16.31
CA ALA A 167 -14.53 -7.91 17.59
C ALA A 167 -13.21 -8.64 17.91
N PHE A 168 -12.56 -9.22 16.89
CA PHE A 168 -11.27 -9.88 17.00
C PHE A 168 -10.13 -8.92 16.64
N HIS A 169 -9.25 -8.66 17.61
CA HIS A 169 -8.15 -7.69 17.50
C HIS A 169 -8.58 -6.31 17.02
N GLY A 170 -9.68 -5.76 17.55
CA GLY A 170 -10.19 -4.42 17.20
C GLY A 170 -9.24 -3.25 17.55
N ASP A 171 -8.22 -3.52 18.35
CA ASP A 171 -7.09 -2.63 18.59
C ASP A 171 -6.25 -2.40 17.33
N TRP A 172 -6.22 -3.38 16.41
CA TRP A 172 -5.50 -3.29 15.14
C TRP A 172 -6.44 -3.31 13.93
N ASN A 173 -7.48 -4.15 13.95
CA ASN A 173 -8.35 -4.45 12.83
C ASN A 173 -9.61 -3.59 12.85
N TYR A 174 -9.93 -3.01 11.70
CA TYR A 174 -11.07 -2.12 11.59
C TYR A 174 -11.55 -1.98 10.15
N THR A 175 -12.77 -1.50 10.02
CA THR A 175 -13.36 -1.09 8.75
C THR A 175 -13.66 0.40 8.79
N ILE A 176 -13.25 1.13 7.74
CA ILE A 176 -13.59 2.53 7.53
C ILE A 176 -14.66 2.59 6.45
N SER A 177 -15.81 3.16 6.80
CA SER A 177 -16.92 3.40 5.88
C SER A 177 -16.72 4.71 5.11
N PRO A 178 -17.25 4.84 3.88
CA PRO A 178 -17.23 6.11 3.15
C PRO A 178 -18.04 7.22 3.84
N GLN A 179 -19.11 6.87 4.54
CA GLN A 179 -20.06 7.77 5.19
C GLN A 179 -20.44 7.28 6.59
#